data_AF-A0A6B1G8D4-F1
#
_entry.id   AF-A0A6B1G8D4-F1
#
_cell.length_a   1.000
_cell.length_b   1.000
_cell.length_c   1.000
_cell.angle_alpha   90.00
_cell.angle_beta   90.00
_cell.angle_gamma   90.00
#
_symmetry.space_group_name_H-M   'P 1'
#
loop_
_entity.id
_entity.type
_entity.pdbx_description
1 polymer ?
#
loop_
_entity_poly.entity_id
_entity_poly.type
_entity_poly.pdbx_seq_one_letter_code
_entity_poly.pdbx_strand_id
1 'polypeptide(L)'
;MTAPSYSTLLHLFRQPPLDYSDFVTWFWETGELDKERITWQLEELKKKGVGGTWYYPRYLDGERYGTWPAYFSEEWWEFFRHSVAEHERLGLEAWFSGWEGREYWQDLMRAERAARPELEGRRLVIHETRSEEEGTLHLDLPLGETVLAAAAYRIEDGGLDASSCRELALPEPGQPLAWDAPGPGWVLR
;
A
#
# COMPACT_ATOMS: atom_id res chain seq x y z
N MET A 1 -17.47 19.32 30.98
CA MET A 1 -16.84 20.50 30.34
C MET A 1 -17.82 21.65 30.38
N THR A 2 -17.45 22.80 30.94
CA THR A 2 -18.25 24.02 30.95
C THR A 2 -18.18 24.70 29.58
N ALA A 3 -19.30 25.23 29.08
CA ALA A 3 -19.31 25.95 27.80
C ALA A 3 -18.47 27.24 27.89
N PRO A 4 -17.73 27.62 26.82
CA PRO A 4 -16.97 28.86 26.79
C PRO A 4 -17.89 30.08 26.89
N SER A 5 -17.41 31.15 27.52
CA SER A 5 -18.18 32.40 27.65
C SER A 5 -18.28 33.13 26.31
N TYR A 6 -19.26 34.03 26.19
CA TYR A 6 -19.39 34.91 25.02
C TYR A 6 -18.12 35.70 24.72
N SER A 7 -17.45 36.23 25.75
CA SER A 7 -16.21 37.00 25.58
C SER A 7 -15.07 36.14 25.01
N THR A 8 -14.97 34.88 25.46
CA THR A 8 -13.98 33.93 24.92
C THR A 8 -14.27 33.61 23.46
N LEU A 9 -15.52 33.32 23.11
CA LEU A 9 -15.91 33.05 21.72
C LEU A 9 -15.69 34.25 20.80
N LEU A 10 -16.04 35.46 21.25
CA LEU A 10 -15.81 36.68 20.49
C LEU A 10 -14.32 36.95 20.25
N HIS A 11 -13.46 36.67 21.23
CA HIS A 11 -12.02 36.79 21.08
C HIS A 11 -11.49 35.79 20.04
N LEU A 12 -11.83 34.50 20.17
CA LEU A 12 -11.42 33.46 19.21
C LEU A 12 -11.93 33.75 17.79
N PHE A 13 -13.13 34.31 17.66
CA PHE A 13 -13.67 34.68 16.34
C PHE A 13 -12.89 35.84 15.70
N ARG A 14 -12.45 36.82 16.50
CA ARG A 14 -11.66 37.97 16.00
C ARG A 14 -10.19 37.61 15.75
N GLN A 15 -9.65 36.67 16.52
CA GLN A 15 -8.27 36.22 16.47
C GLN A 15 -8.23 34.69 16.57
N PRO A 16 -8.56 33.99 15.47
CA PRO A 16 -8.57 32.53 15.48
C PRO A 16 -7.15 31.99 15.70
N PRO A 17 -6.99 30.96 16.54
CA PRO A 17 -5.75 30.18 16.63
C PRO A 17 -5.34 29.60 15.26
N LEU A 18 -4.05 29.30 15.12
CA LEU A 18 -3.50 28.73 13.89
C LEU A 18 -4.15 27.39 13.52
N ASP A 19 -4.55 26.58 14.50
CA ASP A 19 -5.22 25.30 14.32
C ASP A 19 -6.55 25.40 13.54
N TYR A 20 -7.11 26.61 13.42
CA TYR A 20 -8.33 26.89 12.65
C TYR A 20 -8.06 27.62 11.32
N SER A 21 -6.79 27.81 10.98
CA SER A 21 -6.39 28.43 9.72
C SER A 21 -6.44 27.44 8.56
N ASP A 22 -6.39 27.98 7.35
CA ASP A 22 -6.41 27.16 6.14
C ASP A 22 -5.05 26.46 5.91
N PHE A 23 -5.12 25.34 5.21
CA PHE A 23 -3.99 24.56 4.74
C PHE A 23 -4.01 24.51 3.24
N VAL A 24 -2.97 25.04 2.61
CA VAL A 24 -2.91 25.08 1.15
C VAL A 24 -2.21 23.84 0.61
N THR A 25 -2.79 23.22 -0.42
CA THR A 25 -2.05 22.24 -1.20
C THR A 25 -0.90 22.95 -1.91
N TRP A 26 0.32 22.47 -1.68
CA TRP A 26 1.53 23.08 -2.17
C TRP A 26 2.19 22.19 -3.22
N PHE A 27 1.91 22.51 -4.48
CA PHE A 27 2.42 21.79 -5.64
C PHE A 27 3.82 22.30 -6.00
N TRP A 28 4.81 21.40 -6.00
CA TRP A 28 6.16 21.70 -6.52
C TRP A 28 6.26 21.34 -7.99
N GLU A 29 5.37 21.91 -8.78
CA GLU A 29 5.22 21.56 -10.19
C GLU A 29 5.41 22.79 -11.04
N THR A 30 5.95 22.61 -12.24
CA THR A 30 6.07 23.66 -13.26
C THR A 30 6.73 24.95 -12.77
N GLY A 31 8.05 25.04 -12.96
CA GLY A 31 8.81 26.25 -12.68
C GLY A 31 10.11 25.95 -11.97
N GLU A 32 10.91 27.00 -11.79
CA GLU A 32 12.15 26.92 -11.03
C GLU A 32 11.82 26.97 -9.53
N LEU A 33 12.13 25.88 -8.83
CA LEU A 33 12.11 25.80 -7.38
C LEU A 33 13.55 25.74 -6.88
N ASP A 34 13.82 26.47 -5.81
CA ASP A 34 15.04 26.40 -5.04
C ASP A 34 14.74 26.69 -3.56
N LYS A 35 15.76 26.62 -2.71
CA LYS A 35 15.63 26.84 -1.26
C LYS A 35 15.17 28.27 -0.94
N GLU A 36 15.62 29.27 -1.70
CA GLU A 36 15.22 30.67 -1.50
C GLU A 36 13.74 30.89 -1.81
N ARG A 37 13.26 30.30 -2.90
CA ARG A 37 11.86 30.35 -3.32
C ARG A 37 10.95 29.60 -2.36
N ILE A 38 11.40 28.45 -1.84
CA ILE A 38 10.69 27.72 -0.77
C ILE A 38 10.50 28.63 0.44
N THR A 39 11.58 29.23 0.95
CA THR A 39 11.54 30.17 2.08
C THR A 39 10.56 31.30 1.80
N TRP A 40 10.70 31.97 0.65
CA TRP A 40 9.85 33.08 0.27
C TRP A 40 8.36 32.69 0.20
N GLN A 41 8.03 31.55 -0.40
CA GLN A 41 6.65 31.07 -0.49
C GLN A 41 6.04 30.85 0.89
N LEU A 42 6.77 30.21 1.81
CA LEU A 42 6.28 29.94 3.16
C LEU A 42 6.13 31.22 3.98
N GLU A 43 7.04 32.19 3.84
CA GLU A 43 6.91 33.51 4.46
C GLU A 43 5.68 34.26 3.93
N GLU A 44 5.43 34.19 2.63
CA GLU A 44 4.26 34.80 2.00
C GLU A 44 2.94 34.16 2.43
N LEU A 45 2.93 32.85 2.68
CA LEU A 45 1.78 32.13 3.24
C LEU A 45 1.54 32.54 4.69
N LYS A 46 2.60 32.59 5.51
CA LYS A 46 2.50 33.03 6.91
C LYS A 46 1.95 34.45 7.03
N LYS A 47 2.43 35.38 6.19
CA LYS A 47 1.94 36.77 6.16
C LYS A 47 0.45 36.88 5.84
N LYS A 48 -0.09 35.91 5.08
CA LYS A 48 -1.51 35.85 4.70
C LYS A 48 -2.38 35.09 5.73
N GLY A 49 -1.78 34.58 6.81
CA GLY A 49 -2.50 33.87 7.88
C GLY A 49 -2.76 32.39 7.59
N VAL A 50 -2.06 31.79 6.63
CA VAL A 50 -2.11 30.33 6.38
C VAL A 50 -1.32 29.62 7.47
N GLY A 51 -1.84 28.50 7.98
CA GLY A 51 -1.22 27.75 9.08
C GLY A 51 -0.29 26.65 8.66
N GLY A 52 -0.38 26.20 7.42
CA GLY A 52 0.47 25.13 6.93
C GLY A 52 0.30 24.85 5.46
N THR A 53 1.08 23.88 5.01
CA THR A 53 0.98 23.36 3.65
C THR A 53 0.74 21.87 3.66
N TRP A 54 0.14 21.39 2.59
CA TRP A 54 0.07 19.97 2.26
C TRP A 54 0.81 19.73 0.95
N TYR A 55 1.99 19.12 1.04
CA TYR A 55 2.72 18.68 -0.15
C TYR A 55 2.03 17.46 -0.77
N TYR A 56 1.69 17.61 -2.05
CA TYR A 56 1.04 16.58 -2.87
C TYR A 56 1.64 16.63 -4.28
N PRO A 57 2.40 15.61 -4.72
CA PRO A 57 2.93 15.56 -6.07
C PRO A 57 1.85 15.10 -7.07
N ARG A 58 1.52 15.90 -8.11
CA ARG A 58 0.58 15.47 -9.17
C ARG A 58 1.24 14.81 -10.38
N TYR A 59 2.48 15.18 -10.69
CA TYR A 59 3.21 14.71 -11.87
C TYR A 59 4.52 14.07 -11.43
N LEU A 60 4.74 12.82 -11.84
CA LEU A 60 5.84 11.95 -11.40
C LEU A 60 6.59 11.36 -12.60
N ASP A 61 7.62 10.55 -12.34
CA ASP A 61 8.25 9.67 -13.33
C ASP A 61 8.67 10.34 -14.65
N GLY A 62 9.18 11.57 -14.56
CA GLY A 62 9.65 12.34 -15.73
C GLY A 62 8.52 12.93 -16.59
N GLU A 63 7.28 12.96 -16.07
CA GLU A 63 6.18 13.68 -16.70
C GLU A 63 6.53 15.15 -16.92
N ARG A 64 5.98 15.73 -18.00
CA ARG A 64 6.31 17.08 -18.49
C ARG A 64 6.26 18.18 -17.42
N TYR A 65 5.38 18.03 -16.44
CA TYR A 65 5.11 19.01 -15.39
C TYR A 65 5.57 18.53 -14.01
N GLY A 66 6.40 17.49 -13.98
CA GLY A 66 6.99 16.92 -12.79
C GLY A 66 7.79 17.92 -11.97
N THR A 67 8.01 17.56 -10.72
CA THR A 67 8.84 18.33 -9.80
C THR A 67 10.32 18.29 -10.21
N TRP A 68 11.03 19.38 -9.95
CA TRP A 68 12.48 19.48 -10.12
C TRP A 68 13.09 19.99 -8.82
N PRO A 69 13.97 19.23 -8.14
CA PRO A 69 14.51 17.91 -8.53
C PRO A 69 13.45 16.79 -8.57
N ALA A 70 13.77 15.68 -9.24
CA ALA A 70 12.85 14.56 -9.42
C ALA A 70 12.35 14.02 -8.08
N TYR A 71 11.06 13.66 -8.02
CA TYR A 71 10.43 13.18 -6.79
C TYR A 71 11.24 12.04 -6.15
N PHE A 72 11.50 12.15 -4.84
CA PHE A 72 12.30 11.21 -4.05
C PHE A 72 13.77 11.02 -4.48
N SER A 73 14.31 11.88 -5.34
CA SER A 73 15.76 11.97 -5.51
C SER A 73 16.43 12.52 -4.24
N GLU A 74 17.74 12.32 -4.08
CA GLU A 74 18.50 12.88 -2.96
C GLU A 74 18.37 14.41 -2.90
N GLU A 75 18.41 15.08 -4.05
CA GLU A 75 18.25 16.53 -4.13
C GLU A 75 16.82 16.96 -3.75
N TRP A 76 15.80 16.18 -4.12
CA TRP A 76 14.43 16.43 -3.65
C TRP A 76 14.33 16.33 -2.13
N TRP A 77 14.99 15.33 -1.53
CA TRP A 77 15.06 15.20 -0.07
C TRP A 77 15.80 16.35 0.60
N GLU A 78 16.79 16.97 -0.05
CA GLU A 78 17.38 18.22 0.45
C GLU A 78 16.38 19.37 0.46
N PHE A 79 15.55 19.50 -0.56
CA PHE A 79 14.52 20.53 -0.64
C PHE A 79 13.42 20.28 0.40
N PHE A 80 13.00 19.03 0.56
CA PHE A 80 12.02 18.64 1.57
C PHE A 80 12.52 18.89 2.99
N ARG A 81 13.78 18.58 3.29
CA ARG A 81 14.40 18.94 4.57
C ARG A 81 14.42 20.45 4.81
N HIS A 82 14.79 21.24 3.80
CA HIS A 82 14.76 22.70 3.87
C HIS A 82 13.35 23.24 4.12
N SER A 83 12.35 22.72 3.40
CA SER A 83 10.97 23.15 3.56
C SER A 83 10.43 22.84 4.96
N VAL A 84 10.69 21.65 5.50
CA VAL A 84 10.29 21.29 6.87
C VAL A 84 10.95 22.20 7.91
N ALA A 85 12.24 22.50 7.75
CA ALA A 85 12.95 23.42 8.64
C ALA A 85 12.35 24.85 8.61
N GLU A 86 11.93 25.32 7.43
CA GLU A 86 11.28 26.62 7.28
C GLU A 86 9.86 26.66 7.85
N HIS A 87 9.11 25.56 7.74
CA HIS A 87 7.82 25.43 8.42
C HIS A 87 8.00 25.54 9.94
N GLU A 88 8.97 24.81 10.51
CA GLU A 88 9.29 24.88 11.94
C GLU A 88 9.67 26.31 12.35
N ARG A 89 10.58 26.97 11.60
CA ARG A 89 11.01 28.36 11.86
C ARG A 89 9.84 29.34 11.87
N LEU A 90 8.85 29.15 11.00
CA LEU A 90 7.70 30.04 10.84
C LEU A 90 6.51 29.67 11.75
N GLY A 91 6.62 28.55 12.49
CA GLY A 91 5.51 27.97 13.23
C GLY A 91 4.34 27.68 12.28
N LEU A 92 4.63 26.98 11.19
CA LEU A 92 3.67 26.44 10.24
C LEU A 92 3.67 24.90 10.36
N GLU A 93 2.55 24.28 10.03
CA GLU A 93 2.43 22.84 9.92
C GLU A 93 2.79 22.35 8.50
N ALA A 94 3.53 21.25 8.41
CA ALA A 94 3.91 20.61 7.16
C ALA A 94 3.24 19.24 7.05
N TRP A 95 2.25 19.12 6.17
CA TRP A 95 1.62 17.85 5.81
C TRP A 95 2.26 17.29 4.53
N PHE A 96 2.45 15.98 4.49
CA PHE A 96 3.05 15.28 3.36
C PHE A 96 2.28 13.99 3.07
N SER A 97 2.06 13.71 1.79
CA SER A 97 1.53 12.42 1.33
C SER A 97 2.58 11.68 0.53
N GLY A 98 2.84 10.42 0.88
CA GLY A 98 3.78 9.54 0.18
C GLY A 98 3.10 8.48 -0.70
N TRP A 99 1.78 8.51 -0.83
CA TRP A 99 1.00 7.47 -1.52
C TRP A 99 1.24 7.42 -3.03
N GLU A 100 1.65 8.53 -3.65
CA GLU A 100 2.05 8.60 -5.05
C GLU A 100 3.46 8.05 -5.28
N GLY A 101 4.24 7.80 -4.22
CA GLY A 101 5.53 7.09 -4.30
C GLY A 101 5.40 5.62 -4.71
N ARG A 102 4.23 5.18 -5.19
CA ARG A 102 3.92 3.79 -5.55
C ARG A 102 4.98 3.19 -6.45
N GLU A 103 5.34 3.84 -7.56
CA GLU A 103 6.30 3.25 -8.51
C GLU A 103 7.70 3.17 -7.90
N TYR A 104 8.14 4.23 -7.20
CA TYR A 104 9.38 4.22 -6.43
C TYR A 104 9.45 3.04 -5.43
N TRP A 105 8.42 2.86 -4.60
CA TRP A 105 8.36 1.76 -3.64
C TRP A 105 8.30 0.40 -4.34
N GLN A 106 7.56 0.31 -5.45
CA GLN A 106 7.46 -0.93 -6.22
C GLN A 106 8.80 -1.30 -6.86
N ASP A 107 9.55 -0.35 -7.39
CA ASP A 107 10.87 -0.58 -7.97
C ASP A 107 11.86 -1.06 -6.92
N LEU A 108 11.87 -0.44 -5.74
CA LEU A 108 12.66 -0.93 -4.61
C LEU A 108 12.26 -2.36 -4.23
N MET A 109 10.97 -2.66 -4.15
CA MET A 109 10.49 -4.01 -3.85
C MET A 109 10.83 -5.02 -4.95
N ARG A 110 10.76 -4.64 -6.23
CA ARG A 110 11.15 -5.51 -7.37
C ARG A 110 12.64 -5.82 -7.33
N ALA A 111 13.47 -4.81 -7.07
CA ALA A 111 14.92 -4.98 -6.92
C ALA A 111 15.26 -5.84 -5.70
N GLU A 112 14.60 -5.60 -4.56
CA GLU A 112 14.79 -6.40 -3.35
C GLU A 112 14.35 -7.85 -3.57
N ARG A 113 13.21 -8.08 -4.23
CA ARG A 113 12.73 -9.42 -4.59
C ARG A 113 13.73 -10.20 -5.45
N ALA A 114 14.45 -9.54 -6.36
CA ALA A 114 15.48 -10.21 -7.15
C ALA A 114 16.63 -10.73 -6.27
N ALA A 115 16.97 -10.00 -5.20
CA ALA A 115 17.97 -10.42 -4.22
C ALA A 115 17.41 -11.36 -3.13
N ARG A 116 16.11 -11.26 -2.84
CA ARG A 116 15.37 -11.96 -1.78
C ARG A 116 14.02 -12.50 -2.27
N PRO A 117 14.02 -13.57 -3.10
CA PRO A 117 12.80 -14.14 -3.66
C PRO A 117 11.81 -14.65 -2.61
N GLU A 118 12.27 -14.92 -1.38
CA GLU A 118 11.43 -15.37 -0.26
C GLU A 118 10.44 -14.32 0.25
N LEU A 119 10.65 -13.03 -0.05
CA LEU A 119 9.72 -11.96 0.31
C LEU A 119 8.58 -11.76 -0.67
N GLU A 120 8.64 -12.43 -1.81
CA GLU A 120 7.60 -12.29 -2.81
C GLU A 120 6.25 -12.74 -2.23
N GLY A 121 5.26 -11.86 -2.32
CA GLY A 121 3.89 -12.18 -1.96
C GLY A 121 3.41 -13.39 -2.78
N ARG A 122 2.99 -14.45 -2.08
CA ARG A 122 2.43 -15.65 -2.69
C ARG A 122 0.91 -15.63 -2.55
N ARG A 123 0.22 -16.26 -3.49
CA ARG A 123 -1.22 -16.52 -3.37
C ARG A 123 -1.45 -17.98 -2.97
N LEU A 124 -2.49 -18.22 -2.18
CA LEU A 124 -3.02 -19.56 -1.97
C LEU A 124 -3.94 -19.90 -3.14
N VAL A 125 -3.74 -21.08 -3.73
CA VAL A 125 -4.56 -21.61 -4.82
C VAL A 125 -5.07 -22.98 -4.36
N ILE A 126 -6.33 -23.25 -4.62
CA ILE A 126 -6.92 -24.59 -4.46
C ILE A 126 -7.04 -25.17 -5.86
N HIS A 127 -6.41 -26.31 -6.08
CA HIS A 127 -6.64 -27.16 -7.25
C HIS A 127 -7.54 -28.29 -6.77
N GLU A 128 -8.58 -28.63 -7.54
CA GLU A 128 -9.46 -29.72 -7.15
C GLU A 128 -9.91 -30.56 -8.35
N THR A 129 -10.16 -31.85 -8.09
CA THR A 129 -10.81 -32.77 -9.02
C THR A 129 -11.80 -33.66 -8.25
N ARG A 130 -12.83 -34.16 -8.94
CA ARG A 130 -13.97 -34.85 -8.31
C ARG A 130 -14.14 -36.24 -8.87
N SER A 131 -14.54 -37.18 -8.02
CA SER A 131 -14.91 -38.52 -8.45
C SER A 131 -16.37 -38.59 -8.91
N GLU A 132 -16.56 -39.09 -10.13
CA GLU A 132 -17.86 -39.50 -10.67
C GLU A 132 -18.13 -40.99 -10.46
N GLU A 133 -17.07 -41.78 -10.23
CA GLU A 133 -17.12 -43.21 -9.98
C GLU A 133 -15.95 -43.65 -9.09
N GLU A 134 -15.87 -44.94 -8.76
CA GLU A 134 -14.71 -45.52 -8.08
C GLU A 134 -13.52 -45.56 -9.05
N GLY A 135 -12.36 -45.06 -8.61
CA GLY A 135 -11.16 -45.04 -9.45
C GLY A 135 -10.11 -44.01 -9.02
N THR A 136 -8.95 -44.06 -9.67
CA THR A 136 -7.84 -43.15 -9.39
C THR A 136 -8.13 -41.76 -9.96
N LEU A 137 -8.22 -40.77 -9.07
CA LEU A 137 -8.21 -39.36 -9.43
C LEU A 137 -6.77 -38.89 -9.61
N HIS A 138 -6.54 -38.12 -10.68
CA HIS A 138 -5.29 -37.43 -10.93
C HIS A 138 -5.54 -35.92 -10.91
N LEU A 139 -4.72 -35.22 -10.14
CA LEU A 139 -4.70 -33.77 -10.06
C LEU A 139 -3.32 -33.29 -10.49
N ASP A 140 -3.24 -32.72 -11.69
CA ASP A 140 -2.02 -32.13 -12.21
C ASP A 140 -1.74 -30.80 -11.48
N LEU A 141 -0.57 -30.71 -10.85
CA LEU A 141 -0.14 -29.53 -10.12
C LEU A 141 0.79 -28.69 -11.00
N PRO A 142 0.54 -27.37 -11.16
CA PRO A 142 1.38 -26.52 -12.00
C PRO A 142 2.84 -26.50 -11.54
N LEU A 143 3.76 -26.53 -12.53
CA LEU A 143 5.19 -26.46 -12.26
C LEU A 143 5.54 -25.11 -11.59
N GLY A 144 6.29 -25.16 -10.49
CA GLY A 144 6.72 -23.97 -9.75
C GLY A 144 5.82 -23.56 -8.58
N GLU A 145 4.72 -24.28 -8.35
CA GLU A 145 3.92 -24.12 -7.13
C GLU A 145 4.48 -24.97 -5.99
N THR A 146 4.37 -24.47 -4.75
CA THR A 146 4.71 -25.24 -3.55
C THR A 146 3.43 -25.83 -2.97
N VAL A 147 3.33 -27.16 -2.94
CA VAL A 147 2.20 -27.84 -2.32
C VAL A 147 2.32 -27.69 -0.80
N LEU A 148 1.30 -27.10 -0.18
CA LEU A 148 1.27 -26.88 1.28
C LEU A 148 0.46 -27.95 2.01
N ALA A 149 -0.56 -28.51 1.34
CA ALA A 149 -1.45 -29.54 1.85
C ALA A 149 -2.07 -30.31 0.67
N ALA A 150 -2.42 -31.58 0.90
CA ALA A 150 -3.17 -32.42 -0.02
C ALA A 150 -4.15 -33.28 0.79
N ALA A 151 -5.42 -33.27 0.43
CA ALA A 151 -6.47 -33.97 1.16
C ALA A 151 -7.66 -34.35 0.26
N ALA A 152 -8.24 -35.52 0.51
CA ALA A 152 -9.50 -35.92 -0.08
C ALA A 152 -10.64 -35.80 0.93
N TYR A 153 -11.81 -35.33 0.47
CA TYR A 153 -13.01 -35.14 1.28
C TYR A 153 -14.22 -35.65 0.53
N ARG A 154 -15.21 -36.12 1.27
CA ARG A 154 -16.55 -36.37 0.74
C ARG A 154 -17.31 -35.06 0.61
N ILE A 155 -18.11 -34.96 -0.44
CA ILE A 155 -19.06 -33.88 -0.68
C ILE A 155 -20.42 -34.32 -0.15
N GLU A 156 -20.96 -33.59 0.82
CA GLU A 156 -22.30 -33.81 1.38
C GLU A 156 -23.06 -32.47 1.39
N ASP A 157 -24.32 -32.46 0.96
CA ASP A 157 -25.18 -31.26 0.90
C ASP A 157 -24.55 -30.02 0.22
N GLY A 158 -23.70 -30.25 -0.80
CA GLY A 158 -23.01 -29.19 -1.53
C GLY A 158 -21.81 -28.57 -0.79
N GLY A 159 -21.46 -29.10 0.39
CA GLY A 159 -20.28 -28.75 1.18
C GLY A 159 -19.33 -29.93 1.36
N LEU A 160 -18.21 -29.69 2.03
CA LEU A 160 -17.24 -30.73 2.36
C LEU A 160 -17.53 -31.28 3.75
N ASP A 161 -17.63 -32.60 3.86
CA ASP A 161 -17.65 -33.27 5.16
C ASP A 161 -16.21 -33.30 5.71
N ALA A 162 -15.90 -32.38 6.62
CA ALA A 162 -14.58 -32.29 7.24
C ALA A 162 -14.19 -33.57 8.00
N SER A 163 -15.16 -34.36 8.49
CA SER A 163 -14.89 -35.60 9.21
C SER A 163 -14.41 -36.74 8.31
N SER A 164 -14.67 -36.63 7.00
CA SER A 164 -14.23 -37.60 5.99
C SER A 164 -12.78 -37.39 5.51
N CYS A 165 -12.08 -36.37 6.04
CA CYS A 165 -10.75 -35.98 5.59
C CYS A 165 -9.78 -37.17 5.50
N ARG A 166 -9.19 -37.35 4.32
CA ARG A 166 -8.07 -38.24 4.07
C ARG A 166 -6.88 -37.38 3.68
N GLU A 167 -6.01 -37.08 4.64
CA GLU A 167 -4.74 -36.40 4.35
C GLU A 167 -3.87 -37.30 3.48
N LEU A 168 -3.25 -36.70 2.45
CA LEU A 168 -2.33 -37.37 1.56
C LEU A 168 -0.90 -36.91 1.82
N ALA A 169 0.04 -37.80 1.51
CA ALA A 169 1.43 -37.40 1.38
C ALA A 169 1.57 -36.38 0.23
N LEU A 170 2.39 -35.35 0.46
CA LEU A 170 2.64 -34.35 -0.57
C LEU A 170 3.45 -34.99 -1.71
N PRO A 171 3.07 -34.75 -2.97
CA PRO A 171 3.82 -35.26 -4.11
C PRO A 171 5.16 -34.55 -4.23
N GLU A 172 6.13 -35.22 -4.86
CA GLU A 172 7.37 -34.57 -5.27
C GLU A 172 7.08 -33.42 -6.26
N PRO A 173 7.88 -32.35 -6.28
CA PRO A 173 7.66 -31.23 -7.20
C PRO A 173 7.52 -31.67 -8.66
N GLY A 174 6.40 -31.29 -9.29
CA GLY A 174 6.10 -31.62 -10.68
C GLY A 174 5.47 -33.00 -10.91
N GLN A 175 5.21 -33.78 -9.85
CA GLN A 175 4.40 -34.99 -9.96
C GLN A 175 2.91 -34.69 -9.73
N PRO A 176 2.00 -35.39 -10.45
CA PRO A 176 0.58 -35.26 -10.18
C PRO A 176 0.24 -35.86 -8.82
N LEU A 177 -0.74 -35.27 -8.13
CA LEU A 177 -1.34 -35.88 -6.95
C LEU A 177 -2.33 -36.95 -7.43
N ALA A 178 -2.14 -38.18 -6.95
CA ALA A 178 -3.00 -39.30 -7.29
C ALA A 178 -3.67 -39.86 -6.04
N TRP A 179 -4.96 -40.19 -6.15
CA TRP A 179 -5.71 -40.79 -5.06
C TRP A 179 -6.82 -41.72 -5.56
N ASP A 180 -6.91 -42.91 -4.98
CA ASP A 180 -7.97 -43.87 -5.30
C ASP A 180 -9.25 -43.50 -4.57
N ALA A 181 -10.21 -42.92 -5.29
CA ALA A 181 -11.51 -42.59 -4.76
C ALA A 181 -12.35 -43.86 -4.58
N PRO A 182 -12.95 -44.10 -3.40
CA PRO A 182 -13.72 -45.30 -3.11
C PRO A 182 -15.11 -45.31 -3.78
N GLY A 183 -15.44 -44.29 -4.56
CA GLY A 183 -16.73 -44.10 -5.19
C GLY A 183 -16.99 -42.63 -5.57
N PRO A 184 -18.18 -42.31 -6.10
CA PRO A 184 -18.57 -40.95 -6.45
C PRO A 184 -18.66 -40.03 -5.23
N GLY A 185 -18.63 -38.71 -5.49
CA GLY A 185 -18.90 -37.70 -4.46
C GLY A 185 -17.73 -37.40 -3.54
N TRP A 186 -16.50 -37.69 -3.99
CA TRP A 186 -15.28 -37.24 -3.34
C TRP A 186 -14.63 -36.11 -4.14
N VAL A 187 -13.92 -35.23 -3.44
CA VAL A 187 -13.04 -34.23 -4.02
C VAL A 187 -11.62 -34.46 -3.51
N LEU A 188 -10.67 -34.45 -4.42
CA LEU A 188 -9.24 -34.41 -4.14
C LEU A 188 -8.76 -32.98 -4.35
N ARG A 189 -8.06 -32.40 -3.38
CA ARG A 189 -7.56 -31.02 -3.42
C ARG A 189 -6.30 -30.79 -2.58
#